data_AF-A0A078H3N8-F1
#
_entry.id   AF-A0A078H3N8-F1
#
_cell.length_a   1.000
_cell.length_b   1.000
_cell.length_c   1.000
_cell.angle_alpha   90.00
_cell.angle_beta   90.00
_cell.angle_gamma   90.00
#
_symmetry.space_group_name_H-M   'P 1'
#
loop_
_entity.id
_entity.type
_entity.pdbx_description
1 polymer ?
#
loop_
_entity_poly.entity_id
_entity_poly.type
_entity_poly.pdbx_seq_one_letter_code
_entity_poly.pdbx_strand_id
1 'polypeptide(L)'
;MLFGGSASTFTLLEWTMTDLMRHPKCMKKLQDEIRSIQPHNSYVSEKEAEKMNYLNVVIKEALRLHPPVQINVRAIQREIATWGPYADEFRPERHLDSLLDFHGNDQKYIPFGSGRRKCPGIGLALALAEVTLANLVNRFDWRIEVGPLGDDKHDI
;
A
#
# COMPACT_ATOMS: atom_id res chain seq x y z
N MET A 1 20.38 -9.11 -0.64
CA MET A 1 19.29 -8.44 0.12
C MET A 1 19.08 -7.01 -0.35
N LEU A 2 20.12 -6.16 -0.44
CA LEU A 2 20.04 -4.76 -0.91
C LEU A 2 19.16 -4.53 -2.16
N PHE A 3 19.52 -5.10 -3.31
CA PHE A 3 18.75 -4.87 -4.56
C PHE A 3 17.29 -5.35 -4.50
N GLY A 4 17.04 -6.49 -3.84
CA GLY A 4 15.68 -7.03 -3.71
C GLY A 4 14.77 -6.21 -2.79
N GLY A 5 15.34 -5.53 -1.79
CA GLY A 5 14.60 -4.69 -0.84
C GLY A 5 14.41 -3.25 -1.30
N SER A 6 15.44 -2.63 -1.90
CA SER A 6 15.40 -1.21 -2.26
C SER A 6 14.35 -0.90 -3.32
N ALA A 7 14.40 -1.58 -4.47
CA ALA A 7 13.48 -1.30 -5.58
C ALA A 7 12.02 -1.67 -5.24
N SER A 8 11.80 -2.76 -4.50
CA SER A 8 10.47 -3.23 -4.14
C SER A 8 9.78 -2.32 -3.12
N THR A 9 10.50 -1.91 -2.07
CA THR A 9 9.98 -1.00 -1.05
C THR A 9 9.72 0.38 -1.63
N PHE A 10 10.62 0.87 -2.49
CA PHE A 10 10.42 2.14 -3.20
C PHE A 10 9.14 2.12 -4.06
N THR A 11 8.96 1.06 -4.87
CA THR A 11 7.75 0.88 -5.71
C THR A 11 6.48 0.88 -4.85
N LEU A 12 6.49 0.18 -3.72
CA LEU A 12 5.35 0.15 -2.79
C LEU A 12 5.03 1.56 -2.27
N LEU A 13 6.03 2.30 -1.79
CA LEU A 13 5.85 3.64 -1.25
C LEU A 13 5.34 4.61 -2.31
N GLU A 14 5.92 4.57 -3.51
CA GLU A 14 5.54 5.42 -4.64
C GLU A 14 4.08 5.20 -5.04
N TRP A 15 3.67 3.95 -5.27
CA TRP A 15 2.28 3.64 -5.63
C TRP A 15 1.31 3.95 -4.49
N THR A 16 1.67 3.63 -3.24
CA THR A 16 0.79 3.93 -2.09
C THR A 16 0.56 5.42 -1.96
N MET A 17 1.62 6.24 -2.06
CA MET A 17 1.48 7.70 -2.01
C MET A 17 0.66 8.23 -3.19
N THR A 18 0.90 7.70 -4.40
CA THR A 18 0.14 8.06 -5.60
C THR A 18 -1.35 7.77 -5.44
N ASP A 19 -1.71 6.58 -4.94
CA ASP A 19 -3.09 6.18 -4.70
C ASP A 19 -3.75 7.02 -3.60
N LEU A 20 -3.04 7.28 -2.50
CA LEU A 20 -3.55 8.15 -1.44
C LEU A 20 -3.79 9.59 -1.93
N MET A 21 -2.88 10.14 -2.74
CA MET A 21 -3.03 11.48 -3.31
C MET A 21 -4.20 11.55 -4.30
N ARG A 22 -4.43 10.49 -5.08
CA ARG A 22 -5.60 10.37 -5.98
C ARG A 22 -6.91 10.13 -5.24
N HIS A 23 -6.87 9.67 -3.99
CA HIS A 23 -8.04 9.42 -3.14
C HIS A 23 -8.01 10.23 -1.84
N PRO A 24 -8.30 11.55 -1.87
CA PRO A 24 -8.20 12.44 -0.70
C PRO A 24 -9.01 11.99 0.52
N LYS A 25 -10.13 11.27 0.31
CA LYS A 25 -10.93 10.70 1.40
C LYS A 25 -10.14 9.65 2.19
N CYS A 26 -9.41 8.77 1.50
CA CYS A 26 -8.55 7.77 2.12
C CYS A 26 -7.35 8.43 2.81
N MET A 27 -6.73 9.43 2.17
CA MET A 27 -5.64 10.22 2.77
C MET A 27 -6.08 10.86 4.09
N LYS A 28 -7.23 11.54 4.10
CA LYS A 28 -7.75 12.19 5.30
C LYS A 28 -8.05 11.19 6.42
N LYS A 29 -8.67 10.06 6.09
CA LYS A 29 -8.96 9.00 7.06
C LYS A 29 -7.69 8.42 7.68
N LEU A 30 -6.63 8.26 6.89
CA LEU A 30 -5.31 7.83 7.37
C LEU A 30 -4.66 8.89 8.27
N GLN A 31 -4.73 10.17 7.87
CA GLN A 31 -4.25 11.27 8.71
C GLN A 31 -4.99 11.33 10.05
N ASP A 32 -6.31 11.16 10.04
CA ASP A 32 -7.14 11.16 11.26
C ASP A 32 -6.79 9.99 12.18
N GLU A 33 -6.56 8.78 11.64
CA GLU A 33 -6.08 7.63 12.41
C GLU A 33 -4.70 7.91 13.04
N ILE A 34 -3.74 8.38 12.25
CA ILE A 34 -2.38 8.66 12.74
C ILE A 34 -2.42 9.73 13.84
N ARG A 35 -3.18 10.80 13.63
CA ARG A 35 -3.35 11.91 14.60
C ARG A 35 -4.03 11.48 15.90
N SER A 36 -4.79 10.39 15.89
CA SER A 36 -5.39 9.82 17.11
C SER A 36 -4.37 9.12 18.02
N ILE A 37 -3.25 8.64 17.46
CA ILE A 37 -2.20 7.91 18.18
C ILE A 37 -1.02 8.83 18.50
N GLN A 38 -0.65 9.70 17.56
CA GLN A 38 0.51 10.57 17.63
C GLN A 38 0.14 12.01 17.29
N PRO A 39 0.67 13.02 18.01
CA PRO A 39 0.45 14.41 17.67
C PRO A 39 0.94 14.74 16.25
N HIS A 40 0.31 15.73 15.63
CA HIS A 40 0.75 16.24 14.34
C HIS A 40 2.23 16.64 14.37
N ASN A 41 2.96 16.29 13.31
CA ASN A 41 4.39 16.56 13.16
C ASN A 41 5.33 15.85 14.16
N SER A 42 4.84 14.89 14.95
CA SER A 42 5.72 14.01 15.74
C SER A 42 6.32 12.89 14.89
N TYR A 43 7.39 12.27 15.38
CA TYR A 43 7.95 11.06 14.77
C TYR A 43 7.13 9.84 15.16
N VAL A 44 6.75 9.05 14.16
CA VAL A 44 6.09 7.77 14.37
C VAL A 44 7.15 6.67 14.34
N SER A 45 7.30 5.93 15.43
CA SER A 45 8.14 4.74 15.51
C SER A 45 7.39 3.50 15.03
N GLU A 46 8.12 2.40 14.79
CA GLU A 46 7.58 1.10 14.38
C GLU A 46 6.46 0.63 15.33
N LYS A 47 6.67 0.73 16.66
CA LYS A 47 5.70 0.30 17.68
C LYS A 47 4.38 1.08 17.65
N GLU A 48 4.40 2.31 17.15
CA GLU A 48 3.20 3.14 17.00
C GLU A 48 2.53 2.85 15.66
N ALA A 49 3.31 2.65 14.60
CA ALA A 49 2.81 2.27 13.28
C ALA A 49 2.09 0.91 13.31
N GLU A 50 2.57 -0.06 14.09
CA GLU A 50 1.92 -1.37 14.30
C GLU A 50 0.48 -1.25 14.85
N LYS A 51 0.14 -0.14 15.52
CA LYS A 51 -1.20 0.08 16.10
C LYS A 51 -2.18 0.69 15.11
N MET A 52 -1.71 1.12 13.94
CA MET A 52 -2.50 1.81 12.91
C MET A 52 -3.16 0.79 11.98
N ASN A 53 -4.44 0.48 12.25
CA ASN A 53 -5.16 -0.54 11.49
C ASN A 53 -5.41 -0.11 10.04
N TYR A 54 -5.84 1.13 9.83
CA TYR A 54 -6.13 1.67 8.51
C TYR A 54 -4.85 1.84 7.68
N LEU A 55 -3.72 2.19 8.28
CA LEU A 55 -2.42 2.14 7.61
C LEU A 55 -2.10 0.75 7.05
N ASN A 56 -2.27 -0.30 7.86
CA ASN A 56 -2.02 -1.67 7.42
C ASN A 56 -2.95 -2.06 6.25
N VAL A 57 -4.21 -1.65 6.34
CA VAL A 57 -5.23 -1.85 5.30
C VAL A 57 -4.88 -1.12 3.99
N VAL A 58 -4.37 0.10 4.07
CA VAL A 58 -3.86 0.86 2.90
C VAL A 58 -2.69 0.13 2.24
N ILE A 59 -1.73 -0.36 3.03
CA ILE A 59 -0.58 -1.11 2.51
C ILE A 59 -1.03 -2.42 1.86
N LYS A 60 -2.02 -3.12 2.45
CA LYS A 60 -2.60 -4.32 1.86
C LYS A 60 -3.21 -4.04 0.48
N GLU A 61 -3.99 -2.97 0.36
CA GLU A 61 -4.61 -2.61 -0.92
C GLU A 61 -3.56 -2.17 -1.96
N ALA A 62 -2.55 -1.40 -1.56
CA ALA A 62 -1.47 -1.01 -2.44
C ALA A 62 -0.68 -2.22 -2.96
N LEU A 63 -0.37 -3.20 -2.09
CA LEU A 63 0.27 -4.46 -2.48
C LEU A 63 -0.63 -5.36 -3.34
N ARG A 64 -1.96 -5.22 -3.24
CA ARG A 64 -2.91 -5.88 -4.13
C ARG A 64 -2.86 -5.31 -5.53
N LEU A 65 -2.94 -3.99 -5.65
CA LEU A 65 -2.99 -3.32 -6.94
C LEU A 65 -1.62 -3.20 -7.60
N HIS A 66 -0.56 -3.06 -6.83
CA HIS A 66 0.78 -2.76 -7.30
C HIS A 66 1.83 -3.71 -6.68
N PRO A 67 1.70 -5.04 -6.84
CA PRO A 67 2.71 -5.97 -6.36
C PRO A 67 4.05 -5.68 -7.08
N PRO A 68 5.16 -5.48 -6.35
CA PRO A 68 6.45 -5.17 -6.96
C PRO A 68 6.96 -6.28 -7.91
N VAL A 69 6.57 -7.53 -7.66
CA VAL A 69 6.85 -8.67 -8.55
C VAL A 69 5.58 -9.01 -9.32
N GLN A 70 5.58 -8.73 -10.62
CA GLN A 70 4.33 -8.64 -11.39
C GLN A 70 3.89 -9.92 -12.10
N ILE A 71 4.78 -10.87 -12.38
CA ILE A 71 4.45 -12.02 -13.24
C ILE A 71 3.40 -12.89 -12.55
N ASN A 72 2.22 -13.01 -13.16
CA ASN A 72 1.00 -13.72 -12.73
C ASN A 72 0.31 -13.18 -11.46
N VAL A 73 1.06 -12.69 -10.47
CA VAL A 73 0.51 -12.22 -9.19
C VAL A 73 -0.41 -11.01 -9.40
N ARG A 74 0.00 -10.06 -10.26
CA ARG A 74 -0.82 -8.89 -10.62
C ARG A 74 -2.17 -9.29 -11.23
N ALA A 75 -2.19 -10.32 -12.09
CA ALA A 75 -3.41 -10.79 -12.74
C ALA A 75 -4.38 -11.41 -11.73
N ILE A 76 -3.88 -12.29 -10.84
CA ILE A 76 -4.67 -12.91 -9.77
C ILE A 76 -5.27 -11.84 -8.84
N GLN A 77 -4.47 -10.86 -8.45
CA GLN A 77 -4.89 -9.81 -7.51
C GLN A 77 -5.85 -8.77 -8.11
N ARG A 78 -6.05 -8.78 -9.44
CA ARG A 78 -6.98 -7.89 -10.17
C ARG A 78 -8.08 -8.65 -10.91
N GLU A 79 -8.20 -9.95 -10.66
CA GLU A 79 -9.22 -10.77 -11.30
C GLU A 79 -10.63 -10.39 -10.81
N ILE A 80 -11.51 -10.01 -11.75
CA ILE A 80 -12.90 -9.62 -11.46
C ILE A 80 -13.69 -10.76 -10.80
N ALA A 81 -13.46 -12.02 -11.19
CA ALA A 81 -14.13 -13.18 -10.60
C ALA A 81 -13.83 -13.33 -9.10
N THR A 82 -12.65 -12.92 -8.66
CA THR A 82 -12.18 -13.04 -7.28
C THR A 82 -12.38 -11.77 -6.45
N TRP A 83 -12.19 -10.59 -7.06
CA TRP A 83 -12.20 -9.28 -6.39
C TRP A 83 -13.41 -8.40 -6.72
N GLY A 84 -14.31 -8.88 -7.58
CA GLY A 84 -15.55 -8.21 -7.97
C GLY A 84 -15.36 -7.17 -9.08
N PRO A 85 -16.42 -6.41 -9.43
CA PRO A 85 -16.41 -5.45 -10.54
C PRO A 85 -15.44 -4.27 -10.32
N TYR A 86 -15.06 -4.00 -9.08
CA TYR A 86 -14.13 -2.93 -8.69
C TYR A 86 -12.74 -3.48 -8.35
N ALA A 87 -12.29 -4.49 -9.09
CA ALA A 87 -11.00 -5.15 -8.86
C ALA A 87 -9.81 -4.23 -9.14
N ASP A 88 -9.91 -3.33 -10.13
CA ASP A 88 -8.84 -2.39 -10.46
C ASP A 88 -8.87 -1.07 -9.67
N GLU A 89 -9.85 -0.89 -8.78
CA GLU A 89 -9.98 0.32 -7.97
C GLU A 89 -9.26 0.21 -6.63
N PHE A 90 -8.59 1.30 -6.23
CA PHE A 90 -7.98 1.44 -4.91
C PHE A 90 -9.08 1.68 -3.86
N ARG A 91 -9.37 0.63 -3.09
CA ARG A 91 -10.40 0.65 -2.05
C ARG A 91 -9.90 -0.07 -0.80
N PRO A 92 -9.13 0.62 0.07
CA PRO A 92 -8.58 0.05 1.30
C PRO A 92 -9.65 -0.64 2.16
N GLU A 93 -10.86 -0.07 2.23
CA GLU A 93 -11.98 -0.60 3.01
C GLU A 93 -12.27 -2.09 2.79
N ARG A 94 -11.90 -2.68 1.65
CA ARG A 94 -12.07 -4.12 1.40
C ARG A 94 -11.27 -5.01 2.37
N HIS A 95 -10.24 -4.47 3.00
CA HIS A 95 -9.35 -5.20 3.89
C HIS A 95 -9.65 -4.98 5.38
N LEU A 96 -10.63 -4.15 5.77
CA LEU A 96 -10.93 -3.85 7.18
C LEU A 96 -11.33 -5.09 7.99
N ASP A 97 -12.23 -5.92 7.44
CA ASP A 97 -12.72 -7.15 8.08
C ASP A 97 -12.12 -8.42 7.45
N SER A 98 -11.06 -8.25 6.67
CA SER A 98 -10.46 -9.32 5.88
C SER A 98 -9.45 -10.11 6.71
N LEU A 99 -9.60 -11.44 6.72
CA LEU A 99 -8.63 -12.38 7.31
C LEU A 99 -7.35 -12.55 6.46
N LEU A 100 -7.25 -11.84 5.33
CA LEU A 100 -6.05 -11.85 4.49
C LEU A 100 -4.81 -11.34 5.24
N ASP A 101 -3.75 -12.13 5.13
CA ASP A 101 -2.45 -11.88 5.71
C ASP A 101 -1.34 -11.86 4.63
N PHE A 102 -0.11 -11.61 5.06
CA PHE A 102 1.07 -11.66 4.21
C PHE A 102 1.79 -13.01 4.24
N HIS A 103 1.20 -14.03 4.91
CA HIS A 103 1.84 -15.33 5.07
C HIS A 103 1.71 -16.22 3.83
N GLY A 104 0.85 -15.83 2.87
CA GLY A 104 0.66 -16.51 1.59
C GLY A 104 -0.22 -17.76 1.70
N ASN A 105 -1.12 -17.79 2.69
CA ASN A 105 -2.05 -18.90 2.92
C ASN A 105 -3.28 -18.82 2.00
N ASP A 106 -3.68 -17.62 1.59
CA ASP A 106 -4.78 -17.39 0.66
C ASP A 106 -4.22 -17.13 -0.75
N GLN A 107 -4.58 -17.99 -1.71
CA GLN A 107 -4.09 -17.93 -3.08
C GLN A 107 -4.52 -16.65 -3.81
N LYS A 108 -5.62 -16.01 -3.40
CA LYS A 108 -6.05 -14.75 -4.02
C LYS A 108 -5.16 -13.57 -3.67
N TYR A 109 -4.34 -13.69 -2.62
CA TYR A 109 -3.55 -12.61 -2.08
C TYR A 109 -2.15 -13.09 -1.64
N ILE A 110 -1.21 -13.02 -2.58
CA ILE A 110 0.17 -13.50 -2.42
C ILE A 110 1.23 -12.45 -2.82
N PRO A 111 1.15 -11.19 -2.33
CA PRO A 111 2.06 -10.12 -2.74
C PRO A 111 3.53 -10.39 -2.41
N PHE A 112 3.79 -11.28 -1.44
CA PHE A 112 5.13 -11.71 -1.05
C PHE A 112 5.44 -13.17 -1.41
N GLY A 113 4.62 -13.77 -2.30
CA GLY A 113 4.68 -15.17 -2.65
C GLY A 113 4.14 -16.10 -1.55
N SER A 114 4.33 -17.40 -1.75
CA SER A 114 3.86 -18.46 -0.84
C SER A 114 4.86 -19.63 -0.79
N GLY A 115 4.70 -20.52 0.19
CA GLY A 115 5.49 -21.73 0.35
C GLY A 115 6.97 -21.49 0.68
N ARG A 116 7.84 -22.41 0.25
CA ARG A 116 9.27 -22.43 0.62
C ARG A 116 10.10 -21.26 0.09
N ARG A 117 9.58 -20.53 -0.92
CA ARG A 117 10.23 -19.40 -1.57
C ARG A 117 9.53 -18.07 -1.28
N LYS A 118 8.64 -18.05 -0.27
CA LYS A 118 8.05 -16.81 0.26
C LYS A 118 9.15 -15.82 0.61
N CYS A 119 8.89 -14.55 0.33
CA CYS A 119 9.86 -13.47 0.54
C CYS A 119 10.42 -13.52 1.97
N PRO A 120 11.75 -13.67 2.16
CA PRO A 120 12.34 -13.64 3.49
C PRO A 120 12.38 -12.23 4.09
N GLY A 121 12.12 -11.20 3.28
CA GLY A 121 12.18 -9.79 3.67
C GLY A 121 10.84 -9.17 4.07
N ILE A 122 9.77 -9.95 4.29
CA ILE A 122 8.42 -9.43 4.59
C ILE A 122 8.44 -8.47 5.79
N GLY A 123 9.03 -8.90 6.91
CA GLY A 123 9.04 -8.07 8.13
C GLY A 123 9.74 -6.73 7.91
N LEU A 124 10.91 -6.74 7.27
CA LEU A 124 11.65 -5.51 6.97
C LEU A 124 10.88 -4.60 5.99
N ALA A 125 10.27 -5.17 4.95
CA ALA A 125 9.53 -4.40 3.97
C ALA A 125 8.30 -3.71 4.59
N LEU A 126 7.55 -4.42 5.44
CA LEU A 126 6.40 -3.88 6.14
C LEU A 126 6.80 -2.80 7.14
N ALA A 127 7.79 -3.05 8.00
CA ALA A 127 8.26 -2.05 8.96
C ALA A 127 8.74 -0.76 8.28
N LEU A 128 9.51 -0.89 7.18
CA LEU A 128 9.95 0.26 6.39
C LEU A 128 8.77 0.99 5.74
N ALA A 129 7.82 0.27 5.15
CA ALA A 129 6.65 0.87 4.51
C ALA A 129 5.77 1.60 5.53
N GLU A 130 5.43 0.95 6.64
CA GLU A 130 4.58 1.48 7.71
C GLU A 130 5.19 2.73 8.34
N VAL A 131 6.44 2.68 8.80
CA VAL A 131 7.10 3.83 9.43
C VAL A 131 7.26 4.98 8.43
N THR A 132 7.65 4.68 7.19
CA THR A 132 7.86 5.73 6.18
C THR A 132 6.54 6.41 5.81
N LEU A 133 5.50 5.64 5.49
CA LEU A 133 4.18 6.18 5.15
C LEU A 133 3.57 6.94 6.32
N ALA A 134 3.63 6.41 7.54
CA ALA A 134 3.09 7.08 8.72
C ALA A 134 3.76 8.45 8.93
N ASN A 135 5.09 8.54 8.79
CA ASN A 135 5.79 9.80 8.93
C ASN A 135 5.53 10.78 7.78
N LEU A 136 5.45 10.30 6.54
CA LEU A 136 5.12 11.13 5.38
C LEU A 136 3.71 11.73 5.50
N VAL A 137 2.74 10.93 5.93
CA VAL A 137 1.34 11.36 6.07
C VAL A 137 1.11 12.21 7.33
N ASN A 138 1.86 11.98 8.42
CA ASN A 138 1.73 12.76 9.66
C ASN A 138 2.32 14.18 9.56
N ARG A 139 3.40 14.34 8.78
CA ARG A 139 4.22 15.57 8.80
C ARG A 139 3.92 16.52 7.64
N PHE A 140 3.30 16.03 6.57
CA PHE A 140 3.07 16.80 5.36
C PHE A 140 1.60 16.76 4.94
N ASP A 141 1.11 17.91 4.48
CA ASP A 141 -0.15 17.99 3.75
C ASP A 141 0.13 17.84 2.26
N TRP A 142 -0.41 16.79 1.65
CA TRP A 142 -0.17 16.45 0.26
C TRP A 142 -1.21 17.10 -0.64
N ARG A 143 -0.75 17.69 -1.75
CA ARG A 143 -1.61 18.25 -2.80
C ARG A 143 -1.08 17.79 -4.15
N ILE A 144 -1.99 17.50 -5.07
CA ILE A 144 -1.61 17.27 -6.47
C ILE A 144 -1.66 18.63 -7.17
N GLU A 145 -0.52 19.07 -7.69
CA GLU A 145 -0.49 20.12 -8.70
C GLU A 145 -0.69 19.44 -10.06
N VAL A 146 -1.87 19.63 -10.65
CA VAL A 146 -2.11 19.18 -12.03
C VAL A 146 -1.43 20.21 -12.93
N GLY A 147 -0.30 19.86 -13.52
CA GLY A 147 0.34 20.69 -14.55
C GLY A 147 -0.62 20.92 -15.72
N PRO A 148 -0.51 22.04 -16.45
CA PRO A 148 -1.25 22.21 -17.70
C PRO A 148 -0.80 21.11 -18.66
N LEU A 149 -1.77 20.41 -19.24
CA LEU A 149 -1.71 19.20 -20.08
C LEU A 149 -1.82 17.88 -19.32
N GLY A 150 -3.04 17.35 -19.34
CA GLY A 150 -3.31 15.93 -19.19
C GLY A 150 -2.67 15.13 -20.32
N ASP A 151 -2.41 13.87 -20.01
CA ASP A 151 -1.85 12.87 -20.92
C ASP A 151 -2.85 12.46 -22.01
N ASP A 152 -3.28 13.40 -22.85
CA ASP A 152 -3.95 13.14 -24.14
C ASP A 152 -2.93 12.70 -25.20
N LYS A 153 -2.05 11.76 -24.88
CA LYS A 153 -1.30 11.01 -25.89
C LYS A 153 -2.02 9.68 -26.06
N HIS A 154 -2.58 9.48 -27.25
CA HIS A 154 -2.96 8.12 -27.67
C HIS A 154 -1.71 7.24 -27.54
N ASP A 155 -1.80 6.25 -26.67
CA ASP A 155 -0.82 5.16 -26.61
C ASP A 155 -0.76 4.52 -28.01
N ILE A 156 0.44 4.52 -28.61
CA ILE A 156 0.76 3.82 -29.85
C ILE A 156 1.24 2.42 -29.51
#